data_AF-A0A6A7Y1E4-F1
#
_entry.id   AF-A0A6A7Y1E4-F1
#
_cell.length_a   1.000
_cell.length_b   1.000
_cell.length_c   1.000
_cell.angle_alpha   90.00
_cell.angle_beta   90.00
_cell.angle_gamma   90.00
#
_symmetry.space_group_name_H-M   'P 1'
#
loop_
_entity.id
_entity.type
_entity.pdbx_description
1 polymer ?
#
loop_
_entity_poly.entity_id
_entity_poly.type
_entity_poly.pdbx_seq_one_letter_code
_entity_poly.pdbx_strand_id
1 'polypeptide(L)'
;MGADDSFELYDLRVEAVVPDGAPIYCGAKPGDHFELRGEMLTLPPGQGFSIYSLAAVLPLLAAKQRPTHPNDWMTSDAEIACPDPNCGSRLRIVRLGKRRFSHAETTAVPLPDASAVSARSSDEPREE
;
A
#
# COMPACT_ATOMS: atom_id res chain seq x y z
N MET A 1 10.10 24.91 -20.90
CA MET A 1 9.39 23.71 -20.46
C MET A 1 10.02 23.28 -19.16
N GLY A 2 9.24 23.19 -18.08
CA GLY A 2 9.74 22.66 -16.80
C GLY A 2 10.14 21.18 -16.97
N ALA A 3 10.97 20.68 -16.06
CA ALA A 3 11.28 19.25 -16.00
C ALA A 3 10.01 18.44 -15.77
N ASP A 4 9.92 17.22 -16.33
CA ASP A 4 8.85 16.28 -16.00
C ASP A 4 8.97 15.87 -14.54
N ASP A 5 7.99 16.25 -13.72
CA ASP A 5 7.94 15.99 -12.29
C ASP A 5 6.97 14.84 -11.94
N SER A 6 6.63 14.02 -12.93
CA SER A 6 5.65 12.95 -12.76
C SER A 6 6.21 11.65 -12.21
N PHE A 7 5.36 10.92 -11.50
CA PHE A 7 5.62 9.56 -11.03
C PHE A 7 4.35 8.71 -11.09
N GLU A 8 4.49 7.40 -10.92
CA GLU A 8 3.37 6.46 -10.92
C GLU A 8 3.29 5.68 -9.62
N LEU A 9 2.06 5.45 -9.15
CA LEU A 9 1.74 4.51 -8.08
C LEU A 9 0.64 3.54 -8.55
N TYR A 10 0.62 2.34 -7.99
CA TYR A 10 -0.53 1.45 -8.14
C TYR A 10 -1.70 1.94 -7.27
N ASP A 11 -2.90 1.97 -7.84
CA ASP A 11 -4.11 1.89 -7.01
C ASP A 11 -4.17 0.47 -6.41
N LEU A 12 -4.70 0.33 -5.20
CA LEU A 12 -4.83 -0.96 -4.53
C LEU A 12 -6.29 -1.31 -4.29
N ARG A 13 -6.56 -2.61 -4.28
CA ARG A 13 -7.77 -3.20 -3.70
C ARG A 13 -7.36 -4.12 -2.57
N VAL A 14 -7.99 -3.99 -1.42
CA VAL A 14 -7.77 -4.88 -0.28
C VAL A 14 -9.04 -5.67 -0.06
N GLU A 15 -8.93 -7.00 -0.16
CA GLU A 15 -10.04 -7.92 -0.12
C GLU A 15 -10.03 -8.73 1.18
N ALA A 16 -11.18 -8.91 1.80
CA ALA A 16 -11.33 -9.85 2.89
C ALA A 16 -11.26 -11.29 2.36
N VAL A 17 -10.30 -12.05 2.87
CA VAL A 17 -10.22 -13.50 2.70
C VAL A 17 -10.85 -14.13 3.93
N VAL A 18 -11.95 -14.85 3.72
CA VAL A 18 -12.72 -15.50 4.78
C VAL A 18 -12.68 -17.01 4.52
N PRO A 19 -11.82 -17.76 5.25
CA PRO A 19 -11.73 -19.20 5.06
C PRO A 19 -13.01 -19.93 5.49
N ASP A 20 -13.39 -20.96 4.75
CA ASP A 20 -14.53 -21.80 5.11
C ASP A 20 -14.32 -22.51 6.44
N GLY A 21 -15.34 -22.48 7.30
CA GLY A 21 -15.34 -23.16 8.60
C GLY A 21 -14.46 -22.52 9.69
N ALA A 22 -13.74 -21.44 9.39
CA ALA A 22 -12.97 -20.71 10.40
C ALA A 22 -13.85 -19.67 11.13
N PRO A 23 -13.67 -19.47 12.44
CA PRO A 23 -14.38 -18.42 13.17
C PRO A 23 -13.92 -17.02 12.71
N ILE A 24 -14.88 -16.10 12.57
CA ILE A 24 -14.64 -14.71 12.14
C ILE A 24 -15.20 -13.75 13.18
N TYR A 25 -14.31 -13.06 13.90
CA TYR A 25 -14.67 -12.13 14.98
C TYR A 25 -14.58 -10.66 14.58
N CYS A 26 -13.87 -10.35 13.50
CA CYS A 26 -13.71 -8.97 13.00
C CYS A 26 -14.92 -8.47 12.19
N GLY A 27 -15.91 -9.33 11.93
CA GLY A 27 -17.10 -9.02 11.14
C GLY A 27 -16.89 -9.03 9.61
N ALA A 28 -15.70 -9.43 9.13
CA ALA A 28 -15.42 -9.58 7.71
C ALA A 28 -16.33 -10.63 7.06
N LYS A 29 -16.78 -10.34 5.84
CA LYS A 29 -17.63 -11.23 5.03
C LYS A 29 -16.98 -11.50 3.68
N PRO A 30 -17.26 -12.66 3.05
CA PRO A 30 -16.85 -12.90 1.68
C PRO A 30 -17.30 -11.75 0.75
N GLY A 31 -16.37 -11.20 -0.02
CA GLY A 31 -16.62 -10.09 -0.94
C GLY A 31 -16.41 -8.68 -0.35
N ASP A 32 -16.26 -8.56 0.97
CA ASP A 32 -15.90 -7.28 1.59
C ASP A 32 -14.54 -6.81 1.06
N HIS A 33 -14.46 -5.53 0.72
CA HIS A 33 -13.22 -4.94 0.23
C HIS A 33 -13.20 -3.42 0.41
N PHE A 34 -12.01 -2.83 0.31
CA PHE A 34 -11.87 -1.40 0.08
C PHE A 34 -10.85 -1.15 -1.03
N GLU A 35 -10.92 0.03 -1.63
CA GLU A 35 -9.95 0.46 -2.62
C GLU A 35 -9.18 1.68 -2.13
N LEU A 36 -7.87 1.66 -2.36
CA LEU A 36 -6.99 2.81 -2.18
C LEU A 36 -6.70 3.38 -3.57
N ARG A 37 -7.40 4.47 -3.91
CA ARG A 37 -7.29 5.17 -5.19
C ARG A 37 -6.42 6.41 -4.98
N GLY A 38 -5.17 6.35 -5.43
CA GLY A 38 -4.12 7.24 -4.95
C GLY A 38 -4.01 7.19 -3.43
N GLU A 39 -4.32 8.28 -2.75
CA GLU A 39 -4.23 8.36 -1.28
C GLU A 39 -5.60 8.20 -0.58
N MET A 40 -6.66 8.00 -1.36
CA MET A 40 -8.03 7.94 -0.85
C MET A 40 -8.48 6.49 -0.65
N LEU A 41 -8.71 6.12 0.61
CA LEU A 41 -9.39 4.87 0.96
C LEU A 41 -10.89 5.03 0.75
N THR A 42 -11.49 4.11 0.00
CA THR A 42 -12.91 4.12 -0.35
C THR A 42 -13.55 2.74 -0.11
N LEU A 43 -14.73 2.75 0.50
CA LEU A 43 -15.53 1.55 0.76
C LEU A 43 -16.74 1.52 -0.17
N PRO A 44 -17.24 0.33 -0.56
CA PRO A 44 -18.55 0.21 -1.18
C PRO A 44 -19.66 0.79 -0.29
N PRO A 45 -20.74 1.34 -0.87
CA PRO A 45 -21.85 1.90 -0.10
C PRO A 45 -22.41 0.91 0.92
N GLY A 46 -22.53 1.34 2.17
CA GLY A 46 -23.09 0.53 3.26
C GLY A 46 -22.14 -0.55 3.82
N GLN A 47 -20.92 -0.66 3.29
CA GLN A 47 -19.93 -1.61 3.83
C GLN A 47 -19.14 -0.97 4.97
N GLY A 48 -19.07 -1.68 6.10
CA GLY A 48 -18.14 -1.38 7.17
C GLY A 48 -16.83 -2.15 7.02
N PHE A 49 -15.79 -1.69 7.68
CA PHE A 49 -14.57 -2.47 7.87
C PHE A 49 -14.11 -2.32 9.33
N SER A 50 -13.62 -3.40 9.92
CA SER A 50 -13.09 -3.32 11.29
C SER A 50 -11.87 -2.39 11.32
N ILE A 51 -11.90 -1.41 12.21
CA ILE A 51 -10.77 -0.49 12.41
C ILE A 51 -9.50 -1.24 12.84
N TYR A 52 -9.64 -2.36 13.52
CA TYR A 52 -8.50 -3.20 13.93
C TYR A 52 -7.92 -3.94 12.74
N SER A 53 -8.76 -4.46 11.85
CA SER A 53 -8.30 -5.06 10.59
C SER A 53 -7.64 -4.02 9.68
N LEU A 54 -8.16 -2.79 9.63
CA LEU A 54 -7.50 -1.67 8.95
C LEU A 54 -6.13 -1.36 9.57
N ALA A 55 -6.03 -1.27 10.89
CA ALA A 55 -4.77 -1.01 11.57
C ALA A 55 -3.67 -2.04 11.25
N ALA A 56 -4.05 -3.31 11.00
CA ALA A 56 -3.10 -4.35 10.61
C ALA A 56 -2.55 -4.16 9.19
N VAL A 57 -3.37 -3.70 8.23
CA VAL A 57 -2.98 -3.61 6.81
C VAL A 57 -2.44 -2.23 6.41
N LEU A 58 -2.93 -1.15 7.04
CA LEU A 58 -2.58 0.24 6.70
C LEU A 58 -1.07 0.51 6.60
N PRO A 59 -0.22 0.01 7.53
CA PRO A 59 1.23 0.27 7.47
C PRO A 59 1.92 -0.22 6.20
N LEU A 60 1.32 -1.18 5.50
CA LEU A 60 1.93 -1.84 4.33
C LEU A 60 1.48 -1.21 3.01
N LEU A 61 0.39 -0.43 3.00
CA LEU A 61 -0.23 0.02 1.75
C LEU A 61 0.68 0.94 0.93
N ALA A 62 1.33 1.92 1.55
CA ALA A 62 2.20 2.85 0.83
C ALA A 62 3.35 2.11 0.11
N ALA A 63 3.98 1.14 0.76
CA ALA A 63 5.00 0.32 0.13
C ALA A 63 4.41 -0.55 -1.00
N LYS A 64 3.22 -1.11 -0.81
CA LYS A 64 2.53 -1.92 -1.82
C LYS A 64 2.09 -1.12 -3.06
N GLN A 65 1.88 0.19 -2.94
CA GLN A 65 1.63 1.08 -4.08
C GLN A 65 2.86 1.31 -4.96
N ARG A 66 4.07 1.12 -4.42
CA ARG A 66 5.32 1.39 -5.15
C ARG A 66 5.79 0.15 -5.89
N PRO A 67 6.59 0.30 -6.96
CA PRO A 67 7.44 -0.78 -7.44
C PRO A 67 8.35 -1.26 -6.30
N THR A 68 8.40 -2.57 -6.11
CA THR A 68 9.21 -3.23 -5.07
C THR A 68 10.15 -4.21 -5.75
N HIS A 69 11.28 -4.52 -5.11
CA HIS A 69 12.27 -5.44 -5.68
C HIS A 69 11.69 -6.87 -5.79
N PRO A 70 11.90 -7.62 -6.90
CA PRO A 70 11.27 -8.93 -7.09
C PRO A 70 11.64 -9.98 -6.02
N ASN A 71 12.81 -9.85 -5.40
CA ASN A 71 13.27 -10.76 -4.34
C ASN A 71 12.92 -10.29 -2.92
N ASP A 72 12.21 -9.17 -2.78
CA ASP A 72 11.72 -8.70 -1.48
C ASP A 72 10.36 -9.35 -1.18
N TRP A 73 10.16 -9.83 0.04
CA TRP A 73 8.88 -10.37 0.51
C TRP A 73 7.76 -9.33 0.38
N MET A 74 8.08 -8.04 0.45
CA MET A 74 7.14 -6.95 0.17
C MET A 74 6.55 -7.01 -1.24
N THR A 75 7.17 -7.73 -2.19
CA THR A 75 6.60 -7.98 -3.51
C THR A 75 5.68 -9.19 -3.52
N SER A 76 6.08 -10.32 -2.92
CA SER A 76 5.36 -11.59 -2.99
C SER A 76 4.19 -11.70 -2.00
N ASP A 77 4.37 -11.23 -0.78
CA ASP A 77 3.48 -11.57 0.33
C ASP A 77 2.32 -10.59 0.38
N ALA A 78 1.16 -11.01 -0.09
CA ALA A 78 0.00 -10.13 -0.27
C ALA A 78 -1.05 -10.25 0.84
N GLU A 79 -0.93 -11.21 1.75
CA GLU A 79 -1.96 -11.53 2.74
C GLU A 79 -1.56 -11.19 4.16
N ILE A 80 -2.38 -10.39 4.82
CA ILE A 80 -2.15 -9.89 6.17
C ILE A 80 -3.18 -10.51 7.10
N ALA A 81 -2.72 -11.13 8.19
CA ALA A 81 -3.62 -11.77 9.15
C ALA A 81 -4.49 -10.74 9.91
N CYS A 82 -5.67 -11.18 10.34
CA CYS A 82 -6.44 -10.44 11.34
C CYS A 82 -5.59 -10.26 12.62
N PRO A 83 -5.64 -9.08 13.28
CA PRO A 83 -4.88 -8.89 14.51
C PRO A 83 -5.42 -9.72 15.69
N ASP A 84 -6.67 -10.19 15.63
CA ASP A 84 -7.17 -11.18 16.59
C ASP A 84 -6.67 -12.58 16.17
N PRO A 85 -5.83 -13.24 16.99
CA PRO A 85 -5.25 -14.54 16.65
C PRO A 85 -6.30 -15.66 16.51
N ASN A 86 -7.50 -15.48 17.06
CA ASN A 86 -8.58 -16.46 16.95
C ASN A 86 -9.49 -16.20 15.75
N CYS A 87 -9.30 -15.08 15.04
CA CYS A 87 -10.06 -14.76 13.85
C CYS A 87 -9.35 -15.30 12.60
N GLY A 88 -9.98 -16.22 11.87
CA GLY A 88 -9.38 -16.86 10.69
C GLY A 88 -9.28 -15.96 9.46
N SER A 89 -9.86 -14.76 9.48
CA SER A 89 -9.83 -13.85 8.33
C SER A 89 -8.42 -13.34 8.00
N ARG A 90 -8.21 -13.04 6.73
CA ARG A 90 -7.02 -12.33 6.23
C ARG A 90 -7.43 -11.18 5.32
N LEU A 91 -6.50 -10.30 5.02
CA LEU A 91 -6.65 -9.21 4.07
C LEU A 91 -5.66 -9.39 2.93
N ARG A 92 -6.16 -9.52 1.71
CA ARG A 92 -5.33 -9.68 0.51
C ARG A 92 -5.21 -8.35 -0.22
N ILE A 93 -3.98 -7.89 -0.41
CA ILE A 93 -3.67 -6.67 -1.16
C ILE A 93 -3.46 -7.03 -2.63
N VAL A 94 -4.22 -6.39 -3.51
CA VAL A 94 -4.16 -6.55 -4.96
C VAL A 94 -3.76 -5.22 -5.58
N ARG A 95 -2.68 -5.21 -6.37
CA ARG A 95 -2.33 -4.07 -7.22
C ARG A 95 -3.31 -4.00 -8.40
N LEU A 96 -3.88 -2.83 -8.62
CA LEU A 96 -4.72 -2.53 -9.78
C LEU A 96 -3.88 -1.86 -10.87
N GLY A 97 -4.49 -0.96 -11.65
CA GLY A 97 -3.78 -0.12 -12.61
C GLY A 97 -2.87 0.90 -11.94
N LYS A 98 -1.90 1.38 -12.71
CA LYS A 98 -1.08 2.53 -12.32
C LYS A 98 -1.85 3.83 -12.52
N ARG A 99 -1.56 4.78 -11.64
CA ARG A 99 -2.04 6.16 -11.68
C ARG A 99 -0.82 7.08 -11.74
N ARG A 100 -0.85 8.05 -12.65
CA ARG A 100 0.17 9.09 -12.78
C ARG A 100 -0.14 10.24 -11.83
N PHE A 101 0.89 10.78 -11.21
CA PHE A 101 0.88 11.93 -10.30
C PHE A 101 1.89 12.96 -10.77
N SER A 102 1.72 14.22 -10.35
CA SER A 102 2.75 15.26 -10.40
C SER A 102 3.28 15.50 -8.99
N HIS A 103 4.60 15.64 -8.84
CA HIS A 103 5.23 15.98 -7.57
C HIS A 103 4.64 17.26 -6.96
N ALA A 104 4.53 18.32 -7.75
CA ALA A 104 4.02 19.62 -7.29
C ALA A 104 2.55 19.58 -6.82
N GLU A 105 1.75 18.61 -7.28
CA GLU A 105 0.37 18.42 -6.82
C GLU A 105 0.27 17.64 -5.51
N THR A 106 1.33 16.91 -5.13
CA THR A 106 1.34 16.00 -3.97
C THR A 106 2.11 16.54 -2.78
N THR A 107 2.96 17.56 -2.97
CA THR A 107 3.74 18.15 -1.88
C THR A 107 4.14 19.59 -2.18
N ALA A 108 4.27 20.38 -1.12
CA ALA A 108 4.81 21.75 -1.18
C ALA A 108 6.35 21.79 -1.19
N VAL A 109 7.01 20.67 -0.91
CA VAL A 109 8.48 20.58 -0.91
C VAL A 109 8.97 20.50 -2.36
N PRO A 110 9.81 21.41 -2.86
CA PRO A 110 10.28 21.37 -4.24
C PRO A 110 11.22 20.17 -4.49
N LEU A 111 11.30 19.73 -5.74
CA LEU A 111 12.33 18.77 -6.15
C LEU A 111 13.73 19.39 -5.93
N PRO A 112 14.72 18.61 -5.48
CA PRO A 112 16.10 19.08 -5.42
C PRO A 112 16.59 19.49 -6.81
N ASP A 113 17.44 20.51 -6.88
CA ASP A 113 18.15 20.84 -8.11
C ASP A 113 18.95 19.62 -8.57
N ALA A 114 18.83 19.26 -9.85
CA ALA A 114 19.46 18.07 -10.42
C ALA A 114 20.99 17.99 -10.19
N SER A 115 21.66 19.13 -9.96
CA SER A 115 23.09 19.21 -9.62
C SER A 115 23.43 18.81 -8.18
N ALA A 116 22.47 18.81 -7.25
CA ALA A 116 22.70 18.52 -5.83
C ALA A 116 22.61 17.03 -5.47
N VAL A 117 21.94 16.21 -6.31
CA VAL A 117 21.73 14.77 -6.05
C VAL A 117 23.02 13.96 -6.27
N SER A 118 23.86 14.35 -7.24
CA SER A 118 25.11 13.64 -7.56
C SER A 118 26.15 13.68 -6.44
N ALA A 119 26.12 14.69 -5.56
CA ALA A 119 27.14 14.90 -4.53
C ALA A 119 26.96 14.03 -3.27
N ARG A 120 25.80 13.38 -3.09
CA ARG A 120 25.49 12.58 -1.88
C ARG A 120 25.79 11.08 -2.03
N SER A 121 26.15 10.60 -3.21
CA SER A 121 26.36 9.15 -3.47
C SER A 121 27.77 8.65 -3.16
N SER A 122 28.69 9.52 -2.73
CA SER A 122 30.12 9.21 -2.56
C SER A 122 30.58 9.01 -1.11
N ASP A 123 29.69 9.13 -0.11
CA ASP A 123 30.04 8.96 1.31
C ASP A 123 29.11 7.93 1.98
N GLU A 124 29.30 6.65 1.69
CA GLU A 124 28.88 5.57 2.61
C GLU A 124 30.00 4.52 2.67
N PRO A 125 30.65 4.31 3.84
CA PRO A 125 31.54 3.18 4.02
C PRO A 125 30.71 1.89 4.05
N ARG A 126 31.19 0.86 3.35
CA ARG A 126 30.66 -0.49 3.48
C ARG A 126 31.07 -1.03 4.84
N GLU A 127 30.11 -1.17 5.77
CA GLU A 127 30.31 -2.02 6.94
C GLU A 127 30.03 -3.48 6.54
N GLU A 128 30.89 -4.36 7.06
CA GLU A 128 31.08 -5.77 6.69
C GLU A 128 30.14 -6.72 7.45
#